data_AF-A0A0G4B496-F1
#
_entry.id   AF-A0A0G4B496-F1
#
_cell.length_a   1.000
_cell.length_b   1.000
_cell.length_c   1.000
_cell.angle_alpha   90.00
_cell.angle_beta   90.00
_cell.angle_gamma   90.00
#
_symmetry.space_group_name_H-M   'P 1'
#
loop_
_entity.id
_entity.type
_entity.pdbx_description
1 polymer ?
#
loop_
_entity_poly.entity_id
_entity_poly.type
_entity_poly.pdbx_seq_one_letter_code
_entity_poly.pdbx_strand_id
1 'polypeptide(L)'
;MTGSFKEKFDLVTREFQEICEFKISESSLLDADKETYIRFFRDCFHLKDWLRNDNAIKNNNAKNIIETYINNSSYLKFSADVANASKHKILNPKRKIRVDKDIDLVESGYIMPGDFTMTQFGKCVRIIYNEYHSINAFTLAKGCIDEWRMFIEKYKL
;
A
#
# COMPACT_ATOMS: atom_id res chain seq x y z
N MET A 1 13.29 -13.81 -16.55
CA MET A 1 13.93 -12.55 -16.10
C MET A 1 13.77 -12.46 -14.59
N THR A 2 14.79 -12.87 -13.84
CA THR A 2 14.82 -12.73 -12.37
C THR A 2 15.49 -11.41 -12.03
N GLY A 3 14.70 -10.34 -11.92
CA GLY A 3 15.19 -9.08 -11.37
C GLY A 3 15.50 -9.22 -9.88
N SER A 4 16.45 -8.44 -9.38
CA SER A 4 16.79 -8.43 -7.96
C SER A 4 15.65 -7.79 -7.14
N PHE A 5 15.55 -8.13 -5.85
CA PHE A 5 14.57 -7.49 -4.97
C PHE A 5 14.72 -5.96 -4.97
N LYS A 6 15.96 -5.43 -5.03
CA LYS A 6 16.24 -4.00 -5.07
C LYS A 6 15.60 -3.31 -6.26
N GLU A 7 15.73 -3.87 -7.46
CA GLU A 7 15.09 -3.32 -8.65
C GLU A 7 13.57 -3.26 -8.50
N LYS A 8 12.96 -4.26 -7.86
CA LYS A 8 11.51 -4.27 -7.60
C LYS A 8 11.12 -3.27 -6.52
N PHE A 9 11.93 -3.12 -5.48
CA PHE A 9 11.72 -2.12 -4.45
C PHE A 9 11.84 -0.69 -5.00
N ASP A 10 12.80 -0.44 -5.90
CA ASP A 10 12.96 0.84 -6.59
C ASP A 10 11.75 1.16 -7.48
N LEU A 11 11.20 0.16 -8.18
CA LEU A 11 9.96 0.33 -8.96
C LEU A 11 8.78 0.72 -8.06
N VAL A 12 8.54 -0.01 -6.97
CA VAL A 12 7.46 0.30 -6.02
C VAL A 12 7.68 1.67 -5.37
N THR A 13 8.93 2.07 -5.14
CA THR A 13 9.26 3.41 -4.63
C THR A 13 8.96 4.50 -5.65
N ARG A 14 9.22 4.27 -6.95
CA ARG A 14 8.83 5.19 -8.02
C ARG A 14 7.32 5.32 -8.16
N GLU A 15 6.58 4.22 -8.07
CA GLU A 15 5.10 4.25 -8.04
C GLU A 15 4.59 5.10 -6.86
N PHE A 16 5.24 5.00 -5.69
CA PHE A 16 4.93 5.88 -4.56
C PHE A 16 5.31 7.36 -4.82
N GLN A 17 6.40 7.62 -5.54
CA GLN A 17 6.76 8.98 -5.96
C GLN A 17 5.74 9.57 -6.93
N GLU A 18 5.23 8.79 -7.89
CA GLU A 18 4.13 9.21 -8.76
C GLU A 18 2.92 9.65 -7.93
N ILE A 19 2.52 8.84 -6.93
CA ILE A 19 1.46 9.19 -5.96
C ILE A 19 1.76 10.52 -5.23
N CYS A 20 3.03 10.81 -4.94
CA CYS A 20 3.46 12.05 -4.30
C CYS A 20 3.47 13.25 -5.26
N GLU A 21 3.79 13.06 -6.54
CA GLU A 21 3.79 14.13 -7.55
C GLU A 21 2.38 14.62 -7.87
N PHE A 22 1.39 13.72 -7.85
CA PHE A 22 -0.05 14.05 -7.88
C PHE A 22 -0.53 14.91 -6.69
N LYS A 23 0.35 15.21 -5.72
CA LYS A 23 0.08 16.11 -4.60
C LYS A 23 0.37 17.58 -4.92
N ILE A 24 1.11 17.88 -5.99
CA ILE A 24 1.71 19.20 -6.24
C ILE A 24 0.97 19.99 -7.36
N SER A 25 0.08 19.38 -8.14
CA SER A 25 -0.75 20.12 -9.11
C SER A 25 -1.75 21.04 -8.40
N GLU A 26 -1.58 22.35 -8.62
CA GLU A 26 -2.08 23.50 -7.85
C GLU A 26 -3.62 23.74 -7.86
N SER A 27 -4.46 22.75 -8.16
CA SER A 27 -5.93 22.92 -8.05
C SER A 27 -6.71 21.76 -7.43
N SER A 28 -6.06 20.68 -7.05
CA SER A 28 -6.73 19.50 -6.47
C SER A 28 -5.75 18.73 -5.60
N LEU A 29 -5.84 18.93 -4.28
CA LEU A 29 -5.11 18.10 -3.34
C LEU A 29 -5.61 16.65 -3.50
N LEU A 30 -4.72 15.77 -3.96
CA LEU A 30 -4.83 14.33 -4.27
C LEU A 30 -5.54 13.95 -5.59
N ASP A 31 -4.73 13.82 -6.64
CA ASP A 31 -5.17 13.34 -7.97
C ASP A 31 -4.83 11.86 -8.26
N ALA A 32 -4.11 11.15 -7.38
CA ALA A 32 -3.87 9.72 -7.59
C ALA A 32 -5.19 8.94 -7.46
N ASP A 33 -5.65 8.34 -8.55
CA ASP A 33 -6.91 7.61 -8.61
C ASP A 33 -6.86 6.29 -7.82
N LYS A 34 -8.04 5.70 -7.61
CA LYS A 34 -8.19 4.39 -6.98
C LYS A 34 -7.31 3.30 -7.60
N GLU A 35 -7.19 3.28 -8.93
CA GLU A 35 -6.44 2.23 -9.64
C GLU A 35 -4.93 2.33 -9.39
N THR A 36 -4.41 3.55 -9.29
CA THR A 36 -3.02 3.83 -8.93
C THR A 36 -2.69 3.29 -7.55
N TYR A 37 -3.57 3.51 -6.56
CA TYR A 37 -3.40 2.91 -5.23
C TYR A 37 -3.51 1.39 -5.24
N ILE A 38 -4.47 0.82 -5.98
CA ILE A 38 -4.62 -0.64 -6.09
C ILE A 38 -3.37 -1.28 -6.69
N ARG A 39 -2.84 -0.70 -7.78
CA ARG A 39 -1.59 -1.13 -8.41
C ARG A 39 -0.44 -1.11 -7.39
N PHE A 40 -0.26 0.03 -6.73
CA PHE A 40 0.77 0.19 -5.71
C PHE A 40 0.66 -0.88 -4.60
N PHE A 41 -0.50 -1.05 -3.96
CA PHE A 41 -0.63 -2.00 -2.84
C PHE A 41 -0.44 -3.46 -3.26
N ARG A 42 -0.84 -3.80 -4.49
CA ARG A 42 -0.58 -5.11 -5.07
C ARG A 42 0.91 -5.33 -5.25
N ASP A 43 1.59 -4.40 -5.91
CA ASP A 43 2.99 -4.56 -6.28
C ASP A 43 3.90 -4.46 -5.03
N CYS A 44 3.54 -3.60 -4.07
CA CYS A 44 4.14 -3.51 -2.75
C CYS A 44 4.01 -4.81 -1.93
N PHE A 45 2.84 -5.47 -1.95
CA PHE A 45 2.68 -6.75 -1.26
C PHE A 45 3.49 -7.88 -1.91
N HIS A 46 3.63 -7.87 -3.24
CA HIS A 46 4.38 -8.89 -3.99
C HIS A 46 5.90 -8.78 -3.87
N LEU A 47 6.44 -7.71 -3.28
CA LEU A 47 7.86 -7.62 -2.94
C LEU A 47 8.37 -8.82 -2.12
N LYS A 48 7.48 -9.41 -1.30
CA LYS A 48 7.78 -10.62 -0.52
C LYS A 48 8.22 -11.82 -1.35
N ASP A 49 7.70 -11.94 -2.57
CA ASP A 49 8.00 -13.07 -3.45
C ASP A 49 9.40 -12.94 -4.06
N TRP A 50 9.87 -11.70 -4.27
CA TRP A 50 11.23 -11.41 -4.69
C TRP A 50 12.24 -11.63 -3.55
N LEU A 51 11.90 -11.21 -2.32
CA LEU A 51 12.72 -11.46 -1.14
C LEU A 51 12.96 -12.94 -0.87
N ARG A 52 11.98 -13.80 -1.14
CA ARG A 52 12.13 -15.26 -1.00
C ARG A 52 13.20 -15.84 -1.92
N ASN A 53 13.39 -15.21 -3.08
CA ASN A 53 14.33 -15.66 -4.10
C ASN A 53 15.70 -14.98 -3.96
N ASP A 54 15.81 -13.95 -3.13
CA ASP A 54 17.04 -13.20 -2.92
C ASP A 54 18.06 -14.00 -2.09
N ASN A 55 19.28 -14.10 -2.61
CA ASN A 55 20.39 -14.82 -1.98
C ASN A 55 20.74 -14.30 -0.59
N ALA A 56 20.51 -13.01 -0.31
CA ALA A 56 20.83 -12.39 0.98
C ALA A 56 19.96 -12.93 2.13
N ILE A 57 18.77 -13.46 1.82
CA ILE A 57 17.87 -14.09 2.81
C ILE A 57 17.77 -15.61 2.60
N LYS A 58 18.55 -16.21 1.69
CA LYS A 58 18.53 -17.67 1.44
C LYS A 58 19.00 -18.46 2.66
N ASN A 59 18.05 -18.70 3.54
CA ASN A 59 18.08 -19.64 4.64
C ASN A 59 16.73 -20.40 4.57
N ASN A 60 16.69 -21.64 5.06
CA ASN A 60 15.48 -22.46 5.10
C ASN A 60 14.28 -21.78 5.80
N ASN A 61 14.52 -20.69 6.55
CA ASN A 61 13.50 -19.92 7.27
C ASN A 61 13.09 -18.58 6.61
N ALA A 62 13.61 -18.24 5.42
CA ALA A 62 13.34 -16.98 4.70
C ALA A 62 11.84 -16.63 4.64
N LYS A 63 11.04 -17.61 4.22
CA LYS A 63 9.60 -17.48 4.07
C LYS A 63 8.91 -17.09 5.37
N ASN A 64 9.27 -17.74 6.48
CA ASN A 64 8.65 -17.47 7.79
C ASN A 64 9.06 -16.10 8.32
N ILE A 65 10.31 -15.68 8.12
CA ILE A 65 10.79 -14.35 8.53
C ILE A 65 9.97 -13.27 7.83
N ILE A 66 9.83 -13.37 6.51
CA ILE A 66 9.10 -12.39 5.69
C ILE A 66 7.61 -12.37 6.05
N GLU A 67 6.95 -13.54 6.12
CA GLU A 67 5.53 -13.60 6.46
C GLU A 67 5.27 -13.16 7.91
N THR A 68 6.17 -13.44 8.86
CA THR A 68 6.06 -12.95 10.24
C THR A 68 6.18 -11.43 10.28
N TYR A 69 7.13 -10.85 9.53
CA TYR A 69 7.28 -9.41 9.43
C TYR A 69 6.01 -8.74 8.89
N ILE A 70 5.49 -9.23 7.77
CA ILE A 70 4.23 -8.75 7.18
C ILE A 70 3.09 -8.87 8.20
N ASN A 71 2.94 -10.02 8.87
CA ASN A 71 1.85 -10.23 9.83
C ASN A 71 1.92 -9.35 11.09
N ASN A 72 3.09 -8.78 11.39
CA ASN A 72 3.30 -7.89 12.54
C ASN A 72 3.23 -6.41 12.17
N SER A 73 3.32 -6.06 10.89
CA SER A 73 3.10 -4.69 10.40
C SER A 73 1.64 -4.47 10.05
N SER A 74 1.00 -3.47 10.68
CA SER A 74 -0.37 -3.07 10.30
C SER A 74 -0.41 -2.58 8.85
N TYR A 75 0.61 -1.85 8.40
CA TYR A 75 0.67 -1.30 7.04
C TYR A 75 0.75 -2.40 5.98
N LEU A 76 1.71 -3.33 6.12
CA LEU A 76 1.88 -4.41 5.15
C LEU A 76 0.72 -5.41 5.17
N LYS A 77 0.05 -5.59 6.32
CA LYS A 77 -1.21 -6.34 6.39
C LYS A 77 -2.31 -5.72 5.54
N PHE A 78 -2.55 -4.42 5.67
CA PHE A 78 -3.54 -3.75 4.85
C PHE A 78 -3.17 -3.80 3.36
N SER A 79 -1.88 -3.65 3.01
CA SER A 79 -1.43 -3.83 1.62
C SER A 79 -1.77 -5.24 1.10
N ALA A 80 -1.57 -6.27 1.93
CA ALA A 80 -1.93 -7.65 1.59
C ALA A 80 -3.44 -7.80 1.40
N ASP A 81 -4.24 -7.22 2.27
CA ASP A 81 -5.70 -7.31 2.21
C ASP A 81 -6.25 -6.58 0.98
N VAL A 82 -5.73 -5.39 0.63
CA VAL A 82 -6.07 -4.68 -0.62
C VAL A 82 -5.63 -5.46 -1.86
N ALA A 83 -4.44 -6.03 -1.86
CA ALA A 83 -3.95 -6.87 -2.98
C ALA A 83 -4.83 -8.12 -3.17
N ASN A 84 -5.25 -8.75 -2.07
CA ASN A 84 -6.17 -9.89 -2.11
C ASN A 84 -7.58 -9.46 -2.56
N ALA A 85 -8.12 -8.38 -2.02
CA ALA A 85 -9.45 -7.87 -2.36
C ALA A 85 -9.55 -7.46 -3.85
N SER A 86 -8.53 -6.78 -4.38
CA SER A 86 -8.48 -6.39 -5.79
C SER A 86 -8.40 -7.58 -6.75
N LYS A 87 -7.72 -8.67 -6.36
CA LYS A 87 -7.72 -9.94 -7.10
C LYS A 87 -9.06 -10.68 -7.00
N HIS A 88 -9.74 -10.56 -5.87
CA HIS A 88 -10.98 -11.23 -5.55
C HIS A 88 -12.20 -10.29 -5.67
N LYS A 89 -12.43 -9.70 -6.86
CA LYS A 89 -13.78 -9.21 -7.20
C LYS A 89 -14.83 -10.33 -7.24
N ILE A 90 -14.41 -11.60 -7.14
CA ILE A 90 -15.25 -12.80 -7.16
C ILE A 90 -14.62 -13.89 -6.25
N LEU A 91 -15.39 -14.32 -5.23
CA LEU A 91 -15.36 -15.61 -4.52
C LEU A 91 -14.06 -16.11 -3.82
N ASN A 92 -14.05 -16.06 -2.47
CA ASN A 92 -13.83 -17.28 -1.66
C ASN A 92 -14.33 -17.12 -0.20
N PRO A 93 -15.49 -17.67 0.19
CA PRO A 93 -16.05 -17.54 1.54
C PRO A 93 -15.23 -18.25 2.64
N LYS A 94 -14.20 -19.03 2.28
CA LYS A 94 -13.40 -19.83 3.23
C LYS A 94 -12.10 -19.14 3.70
N ARG A 95 -11.68 -18.04 3.07
CA ARG A 95 -10.58 -17.21 3.62
C ARG A 95 -11.21 -16.05 4.37
N LYS A 96 -11.08 -16.06 5.70
CA LYS A 96 -11.32 -14.87 6.53
C LYS A 96 -10.35 -13.79 6.05
N ILE A 97 -10.83 -12.88 5.20
CA ILE A 97 -10.21 -11.57 5.06
C ILE A 97 -10.15 -11.03 6.49
N ARG A 98 -8.97 -10.61 6.95
CA ARG A 98 -8.77 -10.20 8.35
C ARG A 98 -9.40 -8.83 8.65
N VAL A 99 -9.88 -8.20 7.59
CA VAL A 99 -10.65 -6.98 7.56
C VAL A 99 -11.97 -7.33 6.87
N ASP A 100 -13.07 -6.73 7.33
CA ASP A 100 -14.40 -7.13 6.88
C ASP A 100 -14.51 -7.11 5.35
N LYS A 101 -15.50 -7.85 4.84
CA LYS A 101 -15.74 -8.12 3.41
C LYS A 101 -15.75 -6.88 2.48
N ASP A 102 -15.75 -5.68 3.03
CA ASP A 102 -15.96 -4.42 2.35
C ASP A 102 -14.70 -3.54 2.40
N ILE A 103 -13.56 -4.08 1.97
CA ILE A 103 -12.44 -3.21 1.59
C ILE A 103 -12.81 -2.49 0.30
N ASP A 104 -13.25 -1.25 0.44
CA ASP A 104 -13.48 -0.36 -0.69
C ASP A 104 -12.55 0.85 -0.64
N LEU A 105 -12.06 1.22 -1.81
CA LEU A 105 -11.32 2.47 -2.00
C LEU A 105 -12.32 3.49 -2.53
N VAL A 106 -12.58 4.53 -1.73
CA VAL A 106 -13.55 5.58 -2.05
C VAL A 106 -12.82 6.91 -2.17
N GLU A 107 -13.14 7.65 -3.23
CA GLU A 107 -12.75 9.05 -3.35
C GLU A 107 -13.64 9.91 -2.46
N SER A 108 -13.03 10.57 -1.48
CA SER A 108 -13.72 11.45 -0.54
C SER A 108 -13.22 12.88 -0.71
N GLY A 109 -14.14 13.80 -0.97
CA GLY A 109 -13.88 15.24 -0.90
C GLY A 109 -13.83 15.71 0.55
N TYR A 110 -12.88 16.59 0.89
CA TYR A 110 -12.86 17.28 2.17
C TYR A 110 -12.66 18.79 1.99
N ILE A 111 -13.28 19.55 2.88
CA ILE A 111 -13.19 21.01 2.95
C ILE A 111 -12.04 21.35 3.89
N MET A 112 -11.02 22.04 3.36
CA MET A 112 -10.01 22.66 4.21
C MET A 112 -10.43 24.10 4.54
N PRO A 113 -10.33 24.55 5.80
CA PRO A 113 -10.47 25.96 6.11
C PRO A 113 -9.34 26.72 5.42
N GLY A 114 -9.68 27.57 4.45
CA GLY A 114 -8.76 28.54 3.87
C GLY A 114 -8.91 29.89 4.55
N ASP A 115 -7.80 30.62 4.71
CA ASP A 115 -7.83 32.00 5.16
C ASP A 115 -8.64 32.82 4.16
N PHE A 116 -9.78 33.34 4.64
CA PHE A 116 -10.70 34.29 4.00
C PHE A 116 -10.72 34.25 2.45
N THR A 117 -11.71 33.54 1.90
CA THR A 117 -12.29 33.59 0.53
C THR A 117 -12.12 32.39 -0.41
N MET A 118 -11.26 31.41 -0.11
CA MET A 118 -11.17 30.19 -0.93
C MET A 118 -11.34 28.89 -0.13
N THR A 119 -12.51 28.27 -0.26
CA THR A 119 -12.73 26.87 0.14
C THR A 119 -11.95 25.98 -0.82
N GLN A 120 -10.88 25.34 -0.34
CA GLN A 120 -10.18 24.32 -1.14
C GLN A 120 -10.87 22.98 -0.97
N PHE A 121 -11.21 22.34 -2.10
CA PHE A 121 -11.68 20.97 -2.16
C PHE A 121 -10.48 20.05 -2.37
N GLY A 122 -10.11 19.29 -1.34
CA GLY A 122 -9.19 18.17 -1.49
C GLY A 122 -9.96 16.90 -1.81
N LYS A 123 -9.50 16.09 -2.75
CA LYS A 123 -9.93 14.70 -2.87
C LYS A 123 -9.03 13.85 -1.97
N CYS A 124 -9.41 12.64 -1.63
CA CYS A 124 -8.48 11.65 -1.10
C CYS A 124 -9.05 10.26 -1.34
N VAL A 125 -8.18 9.29 -1.57
CA VAL A 125 -8.59 7.90 -1.58
C VAL A 125 -8.52 7.36 -0.16
N ARG A 126 -9.65 6.81 0.31
CA ARG A 126 -9.75 6.17 1.62
C ARG A 126 -10.01 4.68 1.44
N ILE A 127 -9.33 3.87 2.23
CA ILE A 127 -9.59 2.43 2.36
C ILE A 127 -10.56 2.28 3.52
N ILE A 128 -11.80 1.94 3.22
CA ILE A 128 -12.82 1.55 4.20
C ILE A 128 -12.58 0.09 4.54
N TYR A 129 -12.67 -0.29 5.81
CA TYR A 129 -12.44 -1.69 6.20
C TYR A 129 -13.40 -2.22 7.27
N ASN A 130 -14.30 -1.36 7.74
CA ASN A 130 -15.60 -1.65 8.32
C ASN A 130 -16.45 -0.35 8.25
N GLU A 131 -17.72 -0.41 8.65
CA GLU A 131 -18.67 0.73 8.56
C GLU A 131 -18.21 2.02 9.25
N TYR A 132 -17.31 1.93 10.24
CA TYR A 132 -16.89 3.06 11.07
C TYR A 132 -15.42 3.45 10.88
N HIS A 133 -14.65 2.64 10.16
CA HIS A 133 -13.22 2.83 10.08
C HIS A 133 -12.76 2.93 8.62
N SER A 134 -12.05 4.03 8.37
CA SER A 134 -11.35 4.27 7.11
C SER A 134 -9.93 4.75 7.39
N ILE A 135 -9.01 4.41 6.50
CA ILE A 135 -7.63 4.90 6.52
C ILE A 135 -7.32 5.63 5.21
N ASN A 136 -6.59 6.74 5.29
CA ASN A 136 -6.13 7.43 4.11
C ASN A 136 -5.11 6.55 3.35
N ALA A 137 -5.38 6.29 2.06
CA ALA A 137 -4.56 5.41 1.24
C ALA A 137 -3.13 5.93 1.05
N PHE A 138 -2.92 7.24 0.99
CA PHE A 138 -1.59 7.85 0.96
C PHE A 138 -0.80 7.55 2.24
N THR A 139 -1.42 7.74 3.41
CA THR A 139 -0.79 7.44 4.70
C THR A 139 -0.42 5.96 4.79
N LEU A 140 -1.31 5.09 4.33
CA LEU A 140 -1.04 3.65 4.30
C LEU A 140 0.12 3.33 3.34
N ALA A 141 0.13 3.90 2.13
CA ALA A 141 1.15 3.67 1.12
C ALA A 141 2.54 4.09 1.61
N LYS A 142 2.63 5.27 2.23
CA LYS A 142 3.85 5.75 2.88
C LYS A 142 4.35 4.75 3.93
N GLY A 143 3.46 4.32 4.82
CA GLY A 143 3.80 3.35 5.87
C GLY A 143 4.31 2.01 5.30
N CYS A 144 3.79 1.56 4.16
CA CYS A 144 4.28 0.34 3.50
C CYS A 144 5.71 0.48 2.98
N ILE A 145 6.06 1.63 2.38
CA ILE A 145 7.43 1.92 1.96
C ILE A 145 8.37 1.96 3.16
N ASP A 146 7.98 2.67 4.21
CA ASP A 146 8.80 2.81 5.42
C ASP A 146 9.06 1.44 6.09
N GLU A 147 8.06 0.57 6.14
CA GLU A 147 8.18 -0.81 6.65
C GLU A 147 9.15 -1.66 5.83
N TRP A 148 9.08 -1.58 4.50
CA TRP A 148 10.03 -2.30 3.65
C TRP A 148 11.45 -1.75 3.78
N ARG A 149 11.63 -0.43 3.93
CA ARG A 149 12.95 0.16 4.23
C ARG A 149 13.51 -0.37 5.54
N MET A 150 12.71 -0.39 6.60
CA MET A 150 13.11 -0.94 7.90
C MET A 150 13.50 -2.43 7.80
N PHE A 151 12.77 -3.20 7.00
CA PHE A 151 13.12 -4.60 6.74
C PHE A 151 14.47 -4.72 6.03
N ILE A 152 14.70 -3.94 4.97
CA ILE A 152 15.96 -3.92 4.21
C ILE A 152 17.14 -3.57 5.12
N GLU A 153 17.02 -2.52 5.93
CA GLU A 153 18.04 -2.10 6.89
C GLU A 153 18.34 -3.20 7.91
N LYS A 154 17.28 -3.81 8.48
CA LYS A 154 17.40 -4.86 9.49
C LYS A 154 18.15 -6.09 8.99
N TYR A 155 17.90 -6.49 7.74
CA TYR A 155 18.50 -7.69 7.13
C TYR A 155 19.70 -7.39 6.22
N LYS A 156 20.10 -6.11 6.10
CA LYS A 156 21.24 -5.63 5.31
C LYS A 156 21.19 -6.08 3.84
N LEU A 157 20.03 -5.86 3.21
CA LEU A 157 19.76 -6.30 1.84
C LEU A 157 20.32 -5.33 0.80
#